data_AF-A0A7C0W3G0-F1
#
_entry.id   AF-A0A7C0W3G0-F1
#
_cell.length_a   1.000
_cell.length_b   1.000
_cell.length_c   1.000
_cell.angle_alpha   90.00
_cell.angle_beta   90.00
_cell.angle_gamma   90.00
#
_symmetry.space_group_name_H-M   'P 1'
#
loop_
_entity.id
_entity.type
_entity.pdbx_description
1 polymer ?
#
loop_
_entity_poly.entity_id
_entity_poly.type
_entity_poly.pdbx_seq_one_letter_code
_entity_poly.pdbx_strand_id
1 'polypeptide(L)'
;MGSVRTAVVGATGAVGRAMVSILEERGFPLSELRLMASSRSAGRVVETAWGDVEIEDLDKADPAGIDIALFSAGGSRSRTFAPSFAQAG
;
A
#
# COMPACT_ATOMS: atom_id res chain seq x y z
N MET A 1 18.12 6.88 2.56
CA MET A 1 16.78 7.30 2.12
C MET A 1 16.53 6.64 0.78
N GLY A 2 15.48 5.82 0.66
CA GLY A 2 15.18 5.14 -0.60
C GLY A 2 14.72 6.11 -1.69
N SER A 3 14.43 5.59 -2.87
CA SER A 3 14.11 6.40 -4.06
C SER A 3 12.71 6.14 -4.62
N VAL A 4 11.92 5.27 -3.99
CA VAL A 4 10.64 4.78 -4.53
C VAL A 4 9.53 4.88 -3.48
N ARG A 5 8.43 5.56 -3.83
CA ARG A 5 7.20 5.63 -3.03
C ARG A 5 6.30 4.47 -3.41
N THR A 6 6.06 3.57 -2.46
CA THR A 6 5.34 2.32 -2.72
C THR A 6 4.04 2.25 -1.93
N ALA A 7 2.97 1.83 -2.58
CA ALA A 7 1.71 1.54 -1.94
C ALA A 7 1.44 0.03 -1.88
N VAL A 8 0.92 -0.45 -0.74
CA VAL A 8 0.39 -1.81 -0.59
C VAL A 8 -1.12 -1.74 -0.43
N VAL A 9 -1.84 -2.18 -1.45
CA VAL A 9 -3.30 -2.17 -1.49
C VAL A 9 -3.83 -3.53 -1.04
N GLY A 10 -4.60 -3.55 0.04
CA GLY A 10 -4.96 -4.78 0.76
C GLY A 10 -4.01 -5.11 1.91
N ALA A 11 -3.38 -4.08 2.51
CA ALA A 11 -2.35 -4.22 3.55
C ALA A 11 -2.78 -5.06 4.78
N THR A 12 -4.08 -5.12 5.09
CA THR A 12 -4.57 -5.92 6.24
C THR A 12 -4.80 -7.40 5.94
N GLY A 13 -4.78 -7.82 4.68
CA GLY A 13 -4.90 -9.21 4.28
C GLY A 13 -3.63 -10.01 4.52
N ALA A 14 -3.73 -11.34 4.50
CA ALA A 14 -2.57 -12.22 4.72
C ALA A 14 -1.42 -11.94 3.73
N VAL A 15 -1.74 -11.79 2.44
CA VAL A 15 -0.75 -11.50 1.41
C VAL A 15 -0.23 -10.06 1.51
N GLY A 16 -1.07 -9.07 1.84
CA GLY A 16 -0.62 -7.68 2.04
C GLY A 16 0.38 -7.56 3.20
N ARG A 17 0.14 -8.23 4.32
CA ARG A 17 1.09 -8.30 5.44
C ARG A 17 2.40 -8.97 5.04
N ALA A 18 2.32 -10.08 4.29
CA ALA A 18 3.51 -10.76 3.77
C ALA A 18 4.31 -9.87 2.81
N MET A 19 3.64 -9.09 1.95
CA MET A 19 4.29 -8.11 1.08
C MET A 19 5.10 -7.09 1.89
N VAL A 20 4.51 -6.52 2.95
CA VAL A 20 5.22 -5.57 3.82
C VAL A 20 6.43 -6.23 4.49
N SER A 21 6.27 -7.40 5.11
CA SER A 21 7.38 -8.17 5.72
C SER A 21 8.51 -8.44 4.72
N ILE A 22 8.17 -8.85 3.49
CA ILE A 22 9.17 -9.14 2.45
C ILE A 22 9.91 -7.86 2.03
N LEU A 23 9.21 -6.72 1.91
CA LEU A 23 9.87 -5.44 1.61
C LEU A 23 10.88 -5.07 2.70
N GLU A 24 10.53 -5.29 3.97
CA GLU A 24 11.40 -5.04 5.12
C GLU A 24 12.63 -5.97 5.11
N GLU A 25 12.39 -7.28 5.00
CA GLU A 25 13.44 -8.31 4.96
C GLU A 25 14.43 -8.11 3.80
N ARG A 26 13.94 -7.62 2.66
CA ARG A 26 14.75 -7.36 1.47
C ARG A 26 15.47 -6.02 1.54
N GLY A 27 15.21 -5.18 2.54
CA GLY A 27 15.73 -3.82 2.62
C GLY A 27 15.33 -2.99 1.39
N PHE A 28 14.08 -3.16 0.92
CA PHE A 28 13.63 -2.51 -0.31
C PHE A 28 13.78 -0.99 -0.18
N PRO A 29 14.30 -0.28 -1.22
CA PRO A 29 14.68 1.13 -1.12
C PRO A 29 13.46 2.07 -1.16
N LEU A 30 12.64 2.03 -0.11
CA LEU A 30 11.49 2.91 0.08
C LEU A 30 11.93 4.32 0.50
N SER A 31 11.38 5.32 -0.19
CA SER A 31 11.30 6.69 0.32
C SER A 31 10.05 6.90 1.17
N GLU A 32 8.95 6.22 0.82
CA GLU A 32 7.65 6.30 1.48
C GLU A 32 6.89 4.99 1.31
N LEU A 33 6.18 4.57 2.36
CA LEU A 33 5.27 3.42 2.35
C LEU A 33 3.84 3.91 2.63
N ARG A 34 2.91 3.62 1.71
CA ARG A 34 1.48 3.89 1.89
C ARG A 34 0.71 2.59 2.02
N LEU A 35 -0.04 2.42 3.11
CA LEU A 35 -0.83 1.22 3.34
C LEU A 35 -2.30 1.54 3.09
N MET A 36 -2.96 0.75 2.24
CA MET A 36 -4.36 0.98 1.87
C MET A 36 -5.17 -0.28 2.11
N ALA A 37 -6.37 -0.12 2.65
CA ALA A 37 -7.30 -1.23 2.85
C ALA A 37 -8.75 -0.73 2.74
N SER A 38 -9.73 -1.60 3.01
CA SER A 38 -11.12 -1.14 3.07
C SER A 38 -11.34 -0.19 4.25
N SER A 39 -12.40 0.62 4.18
CA SER A 39 -12.88 1.51 5.25
C SER A 39 -12.96 0.87 6.65
N ARG A 40 -13.25 -0.44 6.76
CA ARG A 40 -13.24 -1.19 8.04
C ARG A 40 -11.87 -1.20 8.73
N SER A 41 -10.81 -1.10 7.93
CA SER A 41 -9.42 -1.17 8.35
C SER A 41 -8.72 0.18 8.36
N ALA A 42 -9.31 1.20 7.72
CA ALA A 42 -8.76 2.56 7.69
C ALA A 42 -8.63 3.15 9.10
N GLY A 43 -7.61 3.99 9.31
CA GLY A 43 -7.29 4.62 10.59
C GLY A 43 -6.53 3.75 11.58
N ARG A 44 -6.24 2.49 11.23
CA ARG A 44 -5.33 1.65 12.03
C ARG A 44 -3.90 2.04 11.74
N VAL A 45 -3.06 2.09 12.76
CA VAL A 45 -1.61 2.30 12.62
C VAL A 45 -0.90 0.95 12.64
N VAL A 46 0.08 0.79 11.76
CA VAL A 46 0.94 -0.39 11.67
C VAL A 46 2.39 0.06 11.88
N GLU A 47 3.05 -0.54 12.87
CA GLU A 47 4.49 -0.35 13.06
C GLU A 47 5.24 -1.09 11.93
N THR A 48 6.14 -0.39 11.24
CA THR A 48 6.96 -0.95 10.15
C THR A 48 8.42 -0.56 10.35
N ALA A 49 9.32 -1.16 9.57
CA ALA A 49 10.74 -0.78 9.57
C ALA A 49 10.97 0.70 9.14
N TRP A 50 9.98 1.34 8.53
CA TRP A 50 10.00 2.74 8.11
C TRP A 50 9.22 3.67 9.05
N GLY A 51 8.81 3.15 10.22
CA GLY A 51 8.03 3.85 11.22
C GLY A 51 6.55 3.47 11.20
N ASP A 52 5.77 4.21 11.98
CA ASP A 52 4.34 4.01 12.13
C ASP A 52 3.60 4.53 10.89
N VAL A 53 2.87 3.63 10.21
CA VAL A 53 2.11 3.95 9.00
C VAL A 53 0.63 3.76 9.25
N GLU A 54 -0.16 4.82 9.07
CA GLU A 54 -1.61 4.75 9.12
C GLU A 54 -2.18 4.10 7.84
N ILE A 55 -3.17 3.24 8.02
CA ILE A 55 -3.88 2.62 6.91
C ILE A 55 -4.91 3.59 6.35
N GLU A 56 -4.76 3.93 5.07
CA GLU A 56 -5.68 4.74 4.31
C GLU A 56 -6.90 3.94 3.84
N ASP A 57 -8.03 4.64 3.72
CA ASP A 57 -9.24 4.09 3.09
C ASP A 57 -9.07 4.08 1.56
N LEU A 58 -9.00 2.89 0.97
CA LEU A 58 -8.80 2.71 -0.48
C LEU A 58 -9.87 3.44 -1.31
N ASP A 59 -11.10 3.54 -0.82
CA ASP A 59 -12.18 4.21 -1.54
C ASP A 59 -11.99 5.74 -1.60
N LYS A 60 -11.11 6.29 -0.76
CA LYS A 60 -10.83 7.74 -0.63
C LYS A 60 -9.36 8.11 -0.89
N ALA A 61 -8.50 7.12 -1.10
CA ALA A 61 -7.07 7.32 -1.26
C ALA A 61 -6.78 8.04 -2.57
N ASP A 62 -5.89 9.03 -2.50
CA ASP A 62 -5.33 9.70 -3.69
C ASP A 62 -4.13 8.88 -4.20
N PRO A 63 -4.19 8.31 -5.41
CA PRO A 63 -3.08 7.54 -5.97
C PRO A 63 -1.89 8.37 -6.43
N ALA A 64 -1.99 9.71 -6.44
CA ALA A 64 -0.92 10.58 -6.91
C ALA A 64 0.39 10.36 -6.15
N GLY A 65 1.51 10.41 -6.89
CA GLY A 65 2.85 10.27 -6.35
C GLY A 65 3.24 8.83 -5.99
N ILE A 66 2.43 7.82 -6.24
CA ILE A 66 2.84 6.42 -6.04
C ILE A 66 3.64 5.95 -7.26
N ASP A 67 4.87 5.49 -7.03
CA ASP A 67 5.72 4.98 -8.12
C ASP A 67 5.47 3.47 -8.36
N ILE A 68 5.14 2.72 -7.29
CA ILE A 68 4.81 1.29 -7.35
C ILE A 68 3.60 1.00 -6.47
N ALA A 69 2.59 0.32 -7.02
CA ALA A 69 1.43 -0.13 -6.25
C ALA A 69 1.29 -1.66 -6.30
N LEU A 70 1.41 -2.32 -5.14
CA LEU A 70 1.24 -3.76 -4.97
C LEU A 70 -0.19 -4.08 -4.57
N PHE A 71 -0.94 -4.74 -5.45
CA PHE A 71 -2.36 -5.04 -5.23
C PHE A 71 -2.59 -6.47 -4.71
N SER A 72 -3.15 -6.57 -3.51
CA SER A 72 -3.71 -7.78 -2.92
C SER A 72 -5.07 -7.52 -2.26
N ALA A 73 -5.96 -6.86 -3.00
CA ALA A 73 -7.31 -6.49 -2.54
C ALA A 73 -8.43 -7.37 -3.12
N GLY A 74 -8.09 -8.49 -3.77
CA GLY A 74 -9.07 -9.35 -4.43
C GLY A 74 -9.54 -8.79 -5.78
N GLY A 75 -9.96 -9.69 -6.68
CA GLY A 75 -10.13 -9.39 -8.10
C GLY A 75 -11.15 -8.29 -8.43
N SER A 76 -12.20 -8.11 -7.64
CA SER A 76 -13.18 -7.04 -7.85
C SER A 76 -12.58 -5.66 -7.59
N ARG A 77 -11.99 -5.45 -6.41
CA ARG A 77 -11.33 -4.19 -6.04
C ARG A 77 -10.15 -3.87 -6.95
N SER A 78 -9.32 -4.87 -7.29
CA SER A 78 -8.23 -4.65 -8.26
C SER A 78 -8.73 -4.16 -9.62
N ARG A 79 -9.84 -4.71 -10.14
CA ARG A 79 -10.43 -4.25 -11.41
C ARG A 79 -10.94 -2.81 -11.34
N THR A 80 -11.46 -2.40 -10.18
CA THR A 80 -11.97 -1.03 -9.97
C THR A 80 -10.83 -0.02 -9.82
N PHE A 81 -9.82 -0.32 -8.99
CA PHE A 81 -8.83 0.67 -8.54
C PHE A 81 -7.50 0.62 -9.30
N ALA A 82 -7.04 -0.54 -9.78
CA ALA A 82 -5.76 -0.61 -10.48
C ALA A 82 -5.66 0.35 -11.69
N PRO A 83 -6.73 0.55 -12.50
CA PRO A 83 -6.68 1.51 -13.59
C PRO A 83 -6.47 2.97 -13.15
N SER A 84 -7.01 3.40 -12.01
CA SER A 84 -6.82 4.77 -11.54
C SER A 84 -5.41 5.01 -11.02
N PHE A 85 -4.80 4.00 -10.38
CA PHE A 85 -3.41 4.05 -9.96
C PHE A 85 -2.48 4.16 -11.16
N ALA A 86 -2.67 3.30 -12.18
CA ALA A 86 -1.85 3.34 -13.39
C ALA A 86 -2.03 4.62 -14.24
N GLN A 87 -3.16 5.33 -14.10
CA GLN A 87 -3.37 6.62 -14.74
C GLN A 87 -2.70 7.79 -13.98
N ALA A 88 -2.38 7.60 -12.70
CA ALA A 88 -1.80 8.63 -11.84
C ALA A 88 -0.26 8.67 -11.86
N GLY A 89 0.39 7.68 -12.47
CA GLY A 89 1.85 7.54 -12.56
C GLY A 89 2.28 6.09 -12.74
#